data_AF-A0A2M6YRU6-F1
#
_entry.id   AF-A0A2M6YRU6-F1
#
_cell.length_a   1.000
_cell.length_b   1.000
_cell.length_c   1.000
_cell.angle_alpha   90.00
_cell.angle_beta   90.00
_cell.angle_gamma   90.00
#
_symmetry.space_group_name_H-M   'P 1'
#
loop_
_entity.id
_entity.type
_entity.pdbx_description
1 polymer ?
#
loop_
_entity_poly.entity_id
_entity_poly.type
_entity_poly.pdbx_seq_one_letter_code
_entity_poly.pdbx_strand_id
1 'polypeptide(L)'
;MIDKNQISIREIKKRDGRVVSFDEKKISNAIFKAMRAVGEANRGKAEIMADQVTLILDKRFDGHSIPAVEEIQDIVEEVLIKNRQVAVAKAYILYRELHNKIRNINSLIDSDESVNNYIKKLDWRVRENSNMTYSLQGLNNYVASLVSSNFWLNQIYSKEVGEAHLSGDLHLHDLAILAAYCCGWDLQDFLVRGLGGVTGKISCKPPKHLMSALGQLTNLIYTLQGETAGAQAVSNFDTLLAPFIYYDKLSYKEVKQALQVFVFNMNVPTRVGFQTPFSNITLDFVIPKIMLKEPVIIGGEPQKKTYGEFQKEVNIFNKALGEVLLEGDAQ
;
A
#
# COMPACT_ATOMS: atom_id res chain seq x y z
N MET A 1 -53.22 14.45 13.33
CA MET A 1 -52.97 13.01 13.11
C MET A 1 -53.29 12.74 11.65
N ILE A 2 -52.31 12.29 10.88
CA ILE A 2 -52.49 11.95 9.46
C ILE A 2 -53.08 10.53 9.43
N ASP A 3 -54.13 10.34 8.64
CA ASP A 3 -54.88 9.09 8.56
C ASP A 3 -54.02 8.02 7.86
N LYS A 4 -53.46 7.07 8.62
CA LYS A 4 -52.48 6.08 8.11
C LYS A 4 -53.10 5.01 7.19
N ASN A 5 -54.40 5.09 6.88
CA ASN A 5 -55.14 4.14 6.05
C ASN A 5 -55.11 4.42 4.54
N GLN A 6 -54.33 5.40 4.06
CA GLN A 6 -54.25 5.77 2.63
C GLN A 6 -52.85 5.66 2.00
N ILE A 7 -51.87 5.06 2.66
CA ILE A 7 -50.53 4.88 2.08
C ILE A 7 -50.56 3.70 1.10
N SER A 8 -50.34 4.00 -0.19
CA SER A 8 -50.35 3.03 -1.30
C SER A 8 -49.05 2.22 -1.40
N ILE A 9 -47.94 2.73 -0.87
CA ILE A 9 -46.63 2.08 -0.93
C ILE A 9 -46.53 0.95 0.08
N ARG A 10 -46.36 -0.28 -0.45
CA ARG A 10 -46.22 -1.50 0.36
C ARG A 10 -44.83 -2.12 0.29
N GLU A 11 -44.08 -1.80 -0.75
CA GLU A 11 -42.83 -2.48 -1.09
C GLU A 11 -41.74 -1.48 -1.48
N ILE A 12 -40.49 -1.89 -1.26
CA ILE A 12 -39.30 -1.14 -1.63
C ILE A 12 -38.30 -2.08 -2.32
N LYS A 13 -37.62 -1.57 -3.35
CA LYS A 13 -36.57 -2.31 -4.06
C LYS A 13 -35.21 -1.97 -3.46
N LYS A 14 -34.54 -2.97 -2.89
CA LYS A 14 -33.16 -2.84 -2.42
C LYS A 14 -32.19 -2.83 -3.60
N ARG A 15 -30.96 -2.35 -3.36
CA ARG A 15 -29.86 -2.29 -4.34
C ARG A 15 -29.50 -3.64 -4.95
N ASP A 16 -29.65 -4.72 -4.19
CA ASP A 16 -29.42 -6.11 -4.65
C ASP A 16 -30.59 -6.66 -5.48
N GLY A 17 -31.56 -5.82 -5.83
CA GLY A 17 -32.75 -6.19 -6.60
C GLY A 17 -33.87 -6.81 -5.77
N ARG A 18 -33.64 -7.14 -4.49
CA ARG A 18 -34.69 -7.74 -3.64
C ARG A 18 -35.78 -6.74 -3.34
N VAL A 19 -37.02 -7.19 -3.43
CA VAL A 19 -38.20 -6.43 -3.00
C VAL A 19 -38.54 -6.83 -1.57
N VAL A 20 -38.70 -5.84 -0.69
CA VAL A 20 -39.08 -6.05 0.72
C VAL A 20 -40.21 -5.12 1.13
N SER A 21 -40.93 -5.46 2.20
CA SER A 21 -42.01 -4.61 2.71
C SER A 21 -41.49 -3.25 3.20
N PHE A 22 -42.24 -2.20 2.86
CA PHE A 22 -42.00 -0.84 3.34
C PHE A 22 -42.19 -0.76 4.85
N ASP A 23 -41.27 -0.10 5.55
CA ASP A 23 -41.32 0.10 6.99
C ASP A 23 -40.87 1.53 7.33
N GLU A 24 -41.86 2.37 7.61
CA GLU A 24 -41.69 3.78 8.01
C GLU A 24 -40.73 3.93 9.20
N LYS A 25 -40.72 2.95 10.13
CA LYS A 25 -39.84 2.99 11.31
C LYS A 25 -38.36 2.97 10.94
N LYS A 26 -37.98 2.43 9.78
CA LYS A 26 -36.59 2.47 9.32
C LYS A 26 -36.17 3.88 8.94
N ILE A 27 -37.08 4.67 8.37
CA ILE A 27 -36.84 6.07 7.99
C ILE A 27 -36.71 6.92 9.27
N SER A 28 -37.66 6.82 10.20
CA SER A 28 -37.61 7.58 11.45
C SER A 28 -36.38 7.24 12.30
N ASN A 29 -35.99 5.97 12.36
CA ASN A 29 -34.76 5.56 13.05
C ASN A 29 -33.49 6.10 12.37
N ALA A 30 -33.44 6.15 11.03
CA ALA A 30 -32.30 6.70 10.30
C ALA A 30 -32.16 8.21 10.52
N ILE A 31 -33.27 8.96 10.47
CA ILE A 31 -33.32 10.39 10.79
C ILE A 31 -32.91 10.63 12.25
N PHE A 32 -33.44 9.84 13.19
CA PHE A 32 -33.12 9.96 14.60
C PHE A 32 -31.63 9.71 14.89
N LYS A 33 -31.00 8.75 14.21
CA LYS A 33 -29.55 8.53 14.31
C LYS A 33 -28.75 9.74 13.82
N ALA A 34 -29.15 10.34 12.70
CA ALA A 34 -28.51 11.56 12.19
C ALA A 34 -28.69 12.74 13.16
N MET A 35 -29.88 12.92 13.74
CA MET A 35 -30.14 13.93 14.77
C MET A 35 -29.28 13.73 16.01
N ARG A 36 -29.14 12.48 16.46
CA ARG A 36 -28.27 12.14 17.60
C ARG A 36 -26.80 12.44 17.32
N ALA A 37 -26.33 12.20 16.09
CA ALA A 37 -24.94 12.46 15.69
C ALA A 37 -24.56 13.95 15.76
N VAL A 38 -25.53 14.86 15.61
CA VAL A 38 -25.32 16.31 15.73
C VAL A 38 -25.73 16.89 17.09
N GLY A 39 -26.09 16.03 18.06
CA GLY A 39 -26.50 16.47 19.41
C GLY A 39 -27.95 16.96 19.53
N GLU A 40 -28.77 16.81 18.48
CA GLU A 40 -30.16 17.29 18.42
C GLU A 40 -31.19 16.14 18.52
N ALA A 41 -30.88 15.10 19.30
CA ALA A 41 -31.69 13.89 19.39
C ALA A 41 -33.15 14.19 19.80
N ASN A 42 -34.08 14.10 18.85
CA ASN A 42 -35.50 14.29 19.10
C ASN A 42 -36.33 13.28 18.29
N ARG A 43 -36.89 12.29 18.99
CA ARG A 43 -37.61 11.19 18.35
C ARG A 43 -38.94 11.64 17.72
N GLY A 44 -39.67 12.54 18.36
CA GLY A 44 -40.92 13.09 17.83
C GLY A 44 -40.70 13.88 16.54
N LYS A 45 -39.63 14.69 16.46
CA LYS A 45 -39.27 15.38 15.21
C LYS A 45 -38.88 14.40 14.10
N ALA A 46 -38.15 13.34 14.44
CA ALA A 46 -37.77 12.30 13.47
C ALA A 46 -38.98 11.54 12.91
N GLU A 47 -39.99 11.27 13.74
CA GLU A 47 -41.26 10.66 13.32
C GLU A 47 -42.07 11.60 12.42
N ILE A 48 -42.20 12.89 12.78
CA ILE A 48 -42.88 13.88 11.94
C ILE A 48 -42.22 13.99 10.55
N MET A 49 -40.89 13.99 10.49
CA MET A 49 -40.16 14.04 9.22
C MET A 49 -40.30 12.73 8.44
N ALA A 50 -40.36 11.58 9.10
CA ALA A 50 -40.63 10.30 8.45
C ALA A 50 -42.04 10.23 7.86
N ASP A 51 -43.05 10.78 8.54
CA ASP A 51 -44.41 10.92 8.01
C ASP A 51 -44.40 11.81 6.74
N GLN A 52 -43.66 12.92 6.75
CA GLN A 52 -43.51 13.80 5.58
C GLN A 52 -42.81 13.11 4.40
N VAL A 53 -41.75 12.35 4.65
CA VAL A 53 -41.07 11.52 3.63
C VAL A 53 -42.05 10.53 3.02
N THR A 54 -42.85 9.86 3.86
CA THR A 54 -43.83 8.86 3.42
C THR A 54 -44.92 9.49 2.56
N LEU A 55 -45.39 10.69 2.91
CA LEU A 55 -46.36 11.44 2.09
C LEU A 55 -45.79 11.85 0.73
N ILE A 56 -44.52 12.25 0.66
CA ILE A 56 -43.87 12.62 -0.61
C ILE A 56 -43.67 11.38 -1.47
N LEU A 57 -43.25 10.28 -0.88
CA LEU A 57 -43.14 8.99 -1.54
C LEU A 57 -44.50 8.57 -2.13
N ASP A 58 -45.57 8.58 -1.33
CA ASP A 58 -46.91 8.16 -1.76
C ASP A 58 -47.47 9.00 -2.91
N LYS A 59 -47.14 10.30 -2.95
CA LYS A 59 -47.47 11.19 -4.07
C LYS A 59 -46.67 10.91 -5.34
N ARG A 60 -45.44 10.41 -5.20
CA ARG A 60 -44.50 10.21 -6.31
C ARG A 60 -44.62 8.82 -6.92
N PHE A 61 -44.99 7.84 -6.11
CA PHE A 61 -45.15 6.44 -6.48
C PHE A 61 -46.61 6.07 -6.20
N ASP A 62 -47.43 6.11 -7.25
CA ASP A 62 -48.88 5.85 -7.28
C ASP A 62 -49.26 4.37 -7.10
N GLY A 63 -48.42 3.59 -6.43
CA GLY A 63 -48.60 2.14 -6.23
C GLY A 63 -48.30 1.28 -7.48
N HIS A 64 -48.05 1.86 -8.65
CA HIS A 64 -47.65 1.14 -9.86
C HIS A 64 -46.13 1.01 -10.03
N SER A 65 -45.36 1.73 -9.22
CA SER A 65 -43.90 1.72 -9.23
C SER A 65 -43.35 1.47 -7.83
N ILE A 66 -42.36 0.57 -7.73
CA ILE A 66 -41.71 0.23 -6.46
C ILE A 66 -40.51 1.16 -6.28
N PRO A 67 -40.49 2.05 -5.26
CA PRO A 67 -39.38 2.96 -5.04
C PRO A 67 -38.10 2.20 -4.68
N ALA A 68 -36.99 2.65 -5.24
CA ALA A 68 -35.66 2.20 -4.86
C ALA A 68 -35.22 2.83 -3.53
N VAL A 69 -34.32 2.17 -2.82
CA VAL A 69 -33.79 2.66 -1.53
C VAL A 69 -33.11 4.02 -1.68
N GLU A 70 -32.49 4.31 -2.83
CA GLU A 70 -31.82 5.57 -3.16
C GLU A 70 -32.83 6.72 -3.20
N GLU A 71 -33.97 6.49 -3.85
CA GLU A 71 -35.03 7.49 -4.01
C GLU A 71 -35.65 7.88 -2.66
N ILE A 72 -35.79 6.91 -1.76
CA ILE A 72 -36.21 7.16 -0.38
C ILE A 72 -35.18 8.02 0.35
N GLN A 73 -33.88 7.72 0.19
CA GLN A 73 -32.81 8.48 0.84
C GLN A 73 -32.74 9.93 0.32
N ASP A 74 -32.92 10.15 -0.98
CA ASP A 74 -32.93 11.49 -1.58
C ASP A 74 -34.12 12.33 -1.06
N ILE A 75 -35.29 11.70 -0.88
CA ILE A 75 -36.47 12.37 -0.30
C ILE A 75 -36.23 12.70 1.19
N VAL A 76 -35.54 11.84 1.95
CA VAL A 76 -35.17 12.13 3.34
C VAL A 76 -34.29 13.38 3.40
N GLU A 77 -33.30 13.51 2.50
CA GLU A 77 -32.42 14.69 2.42
C GLU A 77 -33.23 15.95 2.10
N GLU A 78 -34.13 15.87 1.11
CA GLU A 78 -35.02 16.98 0.73
C GLU A 78 -35.89 17.45 1.91
N VAL A 79 -36.48 16.51 2.65
CA VAL A 79 -37.33 16.82 3.82
C VAL A 79 -36.52 17.46 4.94
N LEU A 80 -35.31 16.96 5.23
CA LEU A 80 -34.44 17.55 6.25
C LEU A 80 -34.06 18.99 5.90
N ILE A 81 -33.73 19.26 4.63
CA ILE A 81 -33.41 20.60 4.16
C ILE A 81 -34.62 21.53 4.23
N LYS A 82 -35.80 21.07 3.77
CA LYS A 82 -37.06 21.84 3.82
C LYS A 82 -37.47 22.23 5.24
N ASN A 83 -37.22 21.37 6.22
CA ASN A 83 -37.46 21.63 7.64
C ASN A 83 -36.33 22.41 8.33
N ARG A 84 -35.41 23.00 7.55
CA ARG A 84 -34.25 23.78 8.02
C ARG A 84 -33.31 22.99 8.95
N GLN A 85 -33.31 21.66 8.87
CA GLN A 85 -32.43 20.77 9.64
C GLN A 85 -31.11 20.56 8.88
N VAL A 86 -30.41 21.64 8.54
CA VAL A 86 -29.23 21.59 7.65
C VAL A 86 -28.09 20.75 8.24
N ALA A 87 -27.86 20.85 9.56
CA ALA A 87 -26.84 20.06 10.25
C ALA A 87 -27.16 18.55 10.21
N VAL A 88 -28.41 18.19 10.47
CA VAL A 88 -28.91 16.81 10.42
C VAL A 88 -28.84 16.25 9.00
N ALA A 89 -29.20 17.04 7.99
CA ALA A 89 -29.11 16.66 6.57
C ALA A 89 -27.66 16.32 6.18
N LYS A 90 -26.69 17.18 6.54
CA LYS A 90 -25.27 16.91 6.30
C LYS A 90 -24.79 15.63 6.99
N ALA A 91 -25.15 15.42 8.25
CA ALA A 91 -24.78 14.21 8.98
C ALA A 91 -25.39 12.95 8.36
N TYR A 92 -26.64 13.03 7.87
CA TYR A 92 -27.31 11.95 7.17
C TYR A 92 -26.61 11.59 5.84
N ILE A 93 -26.29 12.60 5.02
CA ILE A 93 -25.57 12.45 3.75
C ILE A 93 -24.21 11.77 3.98
N LEU A 94 -23.42 12.27 4.94
CA LEU A 94 -22.11 11.71 5.27
C LEU A 94 -22.22 10.27 5.78
N TYR A 95 -23.22 9.97 6.62
CA TYR A 95 -23.45 8.62 7.12
C TYR A 95 -23.81 7.64 5.99
N ARG A 96 -24.65 8.08 5.05
CA ARG A 96 -25.02 7.32 3.84
C ARG A 96 -23.81 7.05 2.97
N GLU A 97 -22.97 8.07 2.73
CA GLU A 97 -21.74 7.93 1.94
C GLU A 97 -20.78 6.94 2.59
N LEU A 98 -20.54 7.06 3.90
CA LEU A 98 -19.70 6.14 4.67
C LEU A 98 -20.21 4.69 4.58
N HIS A 99 -21.53 4.46 4.72
CA HIS A 99 -22.11 3.12 4.61
C HIS A 99 -22.07 2.57 3.18
N ASN A 100 -22.09 3.43 2.16
CA ASN A 100 -21.87 3.02 0.79
C ASN A 100 -20.43 2.56 0.58
N LYS A 101 -19.45 3.31 1.10
CA LYS A 101 -18.04 2.92 1.05
C LYS A 101 -17.78 1.59 1.78
N ILE A 102 -18.31 1.41 2.99
CA ILE A 102 -18.18 0.16 3.76
C ILE A 102 -18.80 -1.03 3.01
N ARG A 103 -19.96 -0.84 2.39
CA ARG A 103 -20.61 -1.91 1.62
C ARG A 103 -19.84 -2.29 0.37
N ASN A 104 -19.29 -1.32 -0.36
CA ASN A 104 -18.44 -1.59 -1.52
C ASN A 104 -17.19 -2.38 -1.12
N ILE A 105 -16.59 -2.06 0.03
CA ILE A 105 -15.47 -2.83 0.59
C ILE A 105 -15.92 -4.26 0.93
N ASN A 106 -17.05 -4.43 1.64
CA ASN A 106 -17.54 -5.76 2.03
C ASN A 106 -17.98 -6.63 0.84
N SER A 107 -18.49 -6.06 -0.25
CA SER A 107 -18.84 -6.82 -1.46
C SER A 107 -17.63 -7.23 -2.29
N LEU A 108 -16.49 -6.56 -2.12
CA LEU A 108 -15.23 -6.88 -2.81
C LEU A 108 -14.33 -7.82 -2.00
N ILE A 109 -14.55 -7.89 -0.68
CA ILE A 109 -13.83 -8.75 0.25
C ILE A 109 -14.83 -9.77 0.83
N ASP A 110 -15.51 -10.52 -0.04
CA ASP A 110 -15.94 -11.84 0.39
C ASP A 110 -14.65 -12.66 0.53
N SER A 111 -14.26 -12.92 1.78
CA SER A 111 -13.02 -13.62 2.09
C SER A 111 -13.00 -15.01 1.46
N ASP A 112 -14.16 -15.66 1.38
CA ASP A 112 -14.29 -16.99 0.81
C ASP A 112 -14.13 -16.93 -0.71
N GLU A 113 -14.72 -15.92 -1.36
CA GLU A 113 -14.58 -15.73 -2.80
C GLU A 113 -13.15 -15.34 -3.19
N SER A 114 -12.53 -14.41 -2.47
CA SER A 114 -11.18 -13.92 -2.75
C SER A 114 -10.14 -15.05 -2.65
N VAL A 115 -10.23 -15.87 -1.60
CA VAL A 115 -9.33 -17.02 -1.41
C VAL A 115 -9.61 -18.09 -2.46
N ASN A 116 -10.88 -18.39 -2.76
CA ASN A 116 -11.23 -19.35 -3.81
C ASN A 116 -10.77 -18.90 -5.21
N ASN A 117 -10.88 -17.62 -5.53
CA ASN A 117 -10.45 -17.05 -6.82
C ASN A 117 -8.95 -17.20 -7.01
N TYR A 118 -8.15 -17.00 -5.95
CA TYR A 118 -6.72 -17.27 -5.98
C TYR A 118 -6.43 -18.77 -6.13
N ILE A 119 -7.03 -19.62 -5.28
CA ILE A 119 -6.79 -21.08 -5.27
C ILE A 119 -7.11 -21.70 -6.63
N LYS A 120 -8.24 -21.30 -7.23
CA LYS A 120 -8.69 -21.79 -8.53
C LYS A 120 -8.06 -21.05 -9.72
N LYS A 121 -7.22 -20.04 -9.46
CA LYS A 121 -6.57 -19.17 -10.48
C LYS A 121 -7.58 -18.54 -11.45
N LEU A 122 -8.72 -18.12 -10.94
CA LEU A 122 -9.83 -17.56 -11.73
C LEU A 122 -9.68 -16.06 -11.97
N ASP A 123 -8.86 -15.37 -11.17
CA ASP A 123 -8.57 -13.95 -11.35
C ASP A 123 -7.24 -13.76 -12.12
N TRP A 124 -7.26 -12.88 -13.12
CA TRP A 124 -6.08 -12.52 -13.90
C TRP A 124 -4.99 -11.86 -13.04
N ARG A 125 -5.36 -11.19 -11.93
CA ARG A 125 -4.45 -10.56 -10.96
C ARG A 125 -3.49 -11.54 -10.32
N VAL A 126 -3.82 -12.83 -10.30
CA VAL A 126 -2.90 -13.91 -9.89
C VAL A 126 -1.66 -13.96 -10.81
N ARG A 127 -1.76 -13.45 -12.04
CA ARG A 127 -0.69 -13.40 -13.05
C ARG A 127 -0.20 -11.99 -13.36
N GLU A 128 -0.68 -10.97 -12.66
CA GLU A 128 -0.28 -9.58 -12.89
C GLU A 128 1.20 -9.35 -12.58
N ASN A 129 1.71 -9.99 -11.52
CA ASN A 129 3.13 -9.97 -11.20
C ASN A 129 3.83 -11.19 -11.82
N SER A 130 4.62 -10.96 -12.88
CA SER A 130 5.38 -12.00 -13.59
C SER A 130 6.42 -12.71 -12.72
N ASN A 131 6.87 -12.09 -11.63
CA ASN A 131 7.87 -12.63 -10.73
C ASN A 131 7.24 -13.49 -9.62
N MET A 132 5.91 -13.48 -9.47
CA MET A 132 5.21 -14.24 -8.43
C MET A 132 4.76 -15.61 -8.91
N THR A 133 4.90 -16.60 -8.02
CA THR A 133 4.40 -17.95 -8.24
C THR A 133 3.27 -18.30 -7.28
N TYR A 134 2.43 -19.26 -7.67
CA TYR A 134 1.35 -19.77 -6.84
C TYR A 134 1.92 -20.36 -5.55
N SER A 135 1.74 -19.64 -4.45
CA SER A 135 2.25 -20.00 -3.13
C SER A 135 1.38 -19.39 -2.02
N LEU A 136 1.62 -19.79 -0.77
CA LEU A 136 0.98 -19.16 0.40
C LEU A 136 1.34 -17.68 0.51
N GLN A 137 2.59 -17.32 0.24
CA GLN A 137 3.02 -15.92 0.24
C GLN A 137 2.36 -15.13 -0.90
N GLY A 138 2.17 -15.76 -2.06
CA GLY A 138 1.41 -15.17 -3.16
C GLY A 138 -0.06 -14.94 -2.81
N LEU A 139 -0.69 -15.85 -2.04
CA LEU A 139 -2.06 -15.67 -1.55
C LEU A 139 -2.16 -14.49 -0.60
N ASN A 140 -1.25 -14.41 0.38
CA ASN A 140 -1.20 -13.29 1.31
C ASN A 140 -1.03 -11.96 0.58
N ASN A 141 -0.12 -11.92 -0.41
CA ASN A 141 0.09 -10.74 -1.22
C ASN A 141 -1.16 -10.37 -2.04
N TYR A 142 -1.80 -11.35 -2.66
CA TYR A 142 -3.00 -11.16 -3.47
C TYR A 142 -4.14 -10.55 -2.65
N VAL A 143 -4.43 -11.11 -1.47
CA VAL A 143 -5.48 -10.60 -0.58
C VAL A 143 -5.13 -9.18 -0.11
N ALA A 144 -3.89 -8.95 0.32
CA ALA A 144 -3.44 -7.61 0.74
C ALA A 144 -3.54 -6.59 -0.42
N SER A 145 -3.18 -7.00 -1.63
CA SER A 145 -3.21 -6.15 -2.83
C SER A 145 -4.63 -5.71 -3.18
N LEU A 146 -5.62 -6.60 -3.09
CA LEU A 146 -7.03 -6.26 -3.31
C LEU A 146 -7.50 -5.17 -2.34
N VAL A 147 -7.14 -5.31 -1.06
CA VAL A 147 -7.51 -4.35 -0.02
C VAL A 147 -6.83 -3.00 -0.23
N SER A 148 -5.51 -3.00 -0.45
CA SER A 148 -4.71 -1.78 -0.67
C SER A 148 -5.16 -1.02 -1.92
N SER A 149 -5.34 -1.71 -3.05
CA SER A 149 -5.78 -1.09 -4.30
C SER A 149 -7.15 -0.45 -4.17
N ASN A 150 -8.07 -1.11 -3.45
CA ASN A 150 -9.39 -0.54 -3.20
C ASN A 150 -9.32 0.73 -2.34
N PHE A 151 -8.49 0.70 -1.30
CA PHE A 151 -8.29 1.84 -0.42
C PHE A 151 -7.74 3.04 -1.19
N TRP A 152 -6.72 2.84 -2.03
CA TRP A 152 -6.20 3.88 -2.91
C TRP A 152 -7.29 4.50 -3.78
N LEU A 153 -8.02 3.68 -4.52
CA LEU A 153 -8.99 4.16 -5.53
C LEU A 153 -10.23 4.81 -4.93
N ASN A 154 -10.64 4.43 -3.71
CA ASN A 154 -11.90 4.89 -3.12
C ASN A 154 -11.73 5.89 -1.95
N GLN A 155 -10.53 5.96 -1.35
CA GLN A 155 -10.29 6.81 -0.18
C GLN A 155 -9.21 7.86 -0.40
N ILE A 156 -8.20 7.58 -1.22
CA ILE A 156 -7.07 8.51 -1.43
C ILE A 156 -7.20 9.27 -2.74
N TYR A 157 -7.40 8.57 -3.85
CA TYR A 157 -7.57 9.19 -5.15
C TYR A 157 -8.96 9.79 -5.32
N SER A 158 -9.05 10.80 -6.18
CA SER A 158 -10.35 11.33 -6.60
C SER A 158 -11.07 10.30 -7.46
N LYS A 159 -12.39 10.45 -7.55
CA LYS A 159 -13.24 9.55 -8.33
C LYS A 159 -12.83 9.51 -9.80
N GLU A 160 -12.47 10.66 -10.37
CA GLU A 160 -12.07 10.80 -11.77
C GLU A 160 -10.78 10.03 -12.07
N VAL A 161 -9.80 10.09 -11.16
CA VAL A 161 -8.54 9.33 -11.27
C VAL A 161 -8.81 7.83 -11.18
N GLY A 162 -9.67 7.42 -10.23
CA GLY A 162 -10.06 6.02 -10.09
C GLY A 162 -10.80 5.48 -11.31
N GLU A 163 -11.73 6.25 -11.86
CA GLU A 163 -12.47 5.89 -13.08
C GLU A 163 -11.54 5.77 -14.28
N ALA A 164 -10.62 6.72 -14.49
CA ALA A 164 -9.65 6.67 -15.57
C ALA A 164 -8.71 5.45 -15.47
N HIS A 165 -8.36 5.02 -14.26
CA HIS A 165 -7.62 3.78 -14.06
C HIS A 165 -8.44 2.54 -14.41
N LEU A 166 -9.70 2.49 -13.98
CA LEU A 166 -10.60 1.36 -14.20
C LEU A 166 -11.08 1.23 -15.65
N SER A 167 -11.23 2.34 -16.37
CA SER A 167 -11.55 2.37 -17.80
C SER A 167 -10.35 2.07 -18.70
N GLY A 168 -9.13 2.13 -18.15
CA GLY A 168 -7.89 1.93 -18.89
C GLY A 168 -7.38 3.18 -19.62
N ASP A 169 -7.94 4.35 -19.34
CA ASP A 169 -7.45 5.63 -19.87
C ASP A 169 -6.07 5.99 -19.29
N LEU A 170 -5.77 5.53 -18.07
CA LEU A 170 -4.45 5.58 -17.45
C LEU A 170 -4.17 4.30 -16.64
N HIS A 171 -2.91 4.08 -16.28
CA HIS A 171 -2.51 2.98 -15.40
C HIS A 171 -1.77 3.53 -14.17
N LEU A 172 -2.36 3.35 -12.99
CA LEU A 172 -1.71 3.64 -11.72
C LEU A 172 -0.90 2.40 -11.32
N HIS A 173 0.42 2.56 -11.31
CA HIS A 173 1.32 1.48 -10.93
C HIS A 173 1.30 1.22 -9.42
N ASP A 174 1.53 -0.04 -9.04
CA ASP A 174 1.82 -0.47 -7.66
C ASP A 174 0.75 -0.17 -6.60
N LEU A 175 -0.53 -0.08 -6.99
CA LEU A 175 -1.67 0.07 -6.07
C LEU A 175 -1.76 -1.02 -4.99
N ALA A 176 -1.10 -2.16 -5.20
CA ALA A 176 -1.01 -3.26 -4.25
C ALA A 176 -0.35 -2.87 -2.91
N ILE A 177 0.48 -1.83 -2.88
CA ILE A 177 1.28 -1.44 -1.72
C ILE A 177 0.96 0.01 -1.32
N LEU A 178 0.68 0.24 -0.04
CA LEU A 178 0.44 1.57 0.53
C LEU A 178 1.77 2.16 1.05
N ALA A 179 2.71 2.39 0.13
CA ALA A 179 4.04 2.90 0.48
C ALA A 179 4.65 3.70 -0.67
N ALA A 180 5.88 4.17 -0.47
CA ALA A 180 6.65 4.78 -1.55
C ALA A 180 6.98 3.75 -2.65
N TYR A 181 7.23 4.23 -3.88
CA TYR A 181 7.60 3.37 -5.00
C TYR A 181 9.01 2.80 -4.82
N CYS A 182 10.06 3.54 -5.18
CA CYS A 182 11.45 3.08 -5.08
C CYS A 182 12.28 4.02 -4.19
N CYS A 183 13.41 3.51 -3.69
CA CYS A 183 14.32 4.29 -2.85
C CYS A 183 15.78 4.03 -3.22
N GLY A 184 16.56 5.10 -3.25
CA GLY A 184 18.02 5.07 -3.23
C GLY A 184 18.52 5.39 -1.83
N TRP A 185 19.43 4.57 -1.32
CA TRP A 185 19.97 4.67 0.04
C TRP A 185 21.38 5.23 0.01
N ASP A 186 21.63 6.18 0.90
CA ASP A 186 22.96 6.73 1.13
C ASP A 186 23.83 5.68 1.82
N LEU A 187 24.72 5.06 1.05
CA LEU A 187 25.63 4.03 1.54
C LEU A 187 26.67 4.62 2.51
N GLN A 188 27.04 5.89 2.38
CA GLN A 188 27.96 6.54 3.31
C GLN A 188 27.29 6.74 4.68
N ASP A 189 26.03 7.20 4.71
CA ASP A 189 25.25 7.31 5.97
C ASP A 189 25.10 5.95 6.64
N PHE A 190 24.84 4.89 5.86
CA PHE A 190 24.83 3.51 6.35
C PHE A 190 26.18 3.10 6.97
N LEU A 191 27.31 3.43 6.34
CA LEU A 191 28.64 3.12 6.88
C LEU A 191 28.97 3.92 8.15
N VAL A 192 28.36 5.09 8.34
CA VAL A 192 28.50 5.92 9.54
C VAL A 192 27.61 5.43 10.68
N ARG A 193 26.34 5.09 10.40
CA ARG A 193 25.32 4.82 11.43
C ARG A 193 25.06 3.34 11.67
N GLY A 194 25.34 2.48 10.70
CA GLY A 194 24.95 1.07 10.70
C GLY A 194 23.47 0.89 10.38
N LEU A 195 22.94 -0.29 10.71
CA LEU A 195 21.53 -0.66 10.48
C LEU A 195 20.74 -0.52 11.78
N GLY A 196 19.76 0.38 11.87
CA GLY A 196 18.97 0.55 13.09
C GLY A 196 17.97 1.69 13.05
N GLY A 197 17.56 2.16 14.23
CA GLY A 197 16.68 3.33 14.38
C GLY A 197 15.20 3.00 14.65
N VAL A 198 14.83 1.72 14.71
CA VAL A 198 13.45 1.29 15.00
C VAL A 198 13.34 0.83 16.47
N THR A 199 12.48 1.51 17.23
CA THR A 199 12.23 1.20 18.65
C THR A 199 11.72 -0.23 18.81
N GLY A 200 12.32 -1.00 19.73
CA GLY A 200 11.94 -2.39 20.00
C GLY A 200 12.47 -3.41 18.98
N LYS A 201 13.33 -2.99 18.03
CA LYS A 201 14.02 -3.89 17.10
C LYS A 201 15.53 -3.88 17.34
N ILE A 202 16.18 -5.00 17.01
CA ILE A 202 17.63 -5.13 17.13
C ILE A 202 18.29 -4.22 16.08
N SER A 203 19.36 -3.53 16.48
CA SER A 203 20.18 -2.68 15.61
C SER A 203 21.61 -3.23 15.51
N CYS A 204 22.27 -3.02 14.38
CA CYS A 204 23.66 -3.33 14.13
C CYS A 204 24.52 -2.06 14.17
N LYS A 205 25.65 -2.13 14.88
CA LYS A 205 26.68 -1.09 14.81
C LYS A 205 27.30 -1.02 13.41
N PRO A 206 27.86 0.13 13.02
CA PRO A 206 28.60 0.30 11.78
C PRO A 206 29.60 -0.83 11.50
N PRO A 207 29.70 -1.32 10.25
CA PRO A 207 30.56 -2.44 9.91
C PRO A 207 32.05 -2.05 9.96
N LYS A 208 32.87 -2.94 10.53
CA LYS A 208 34.33 -2.78 10.62
C LYS A 208 35.12 -3.57 9.59
N HIS A 209 34.47 -4.55 8.94
CA HIS A 209 35.08 -5.47 7.98
C HIS A 209 34.20 -5.56 6.73
N LEU A 210 34.82 -5.83 5.57
CA LEU A 210 34.13 -5.92 4.27
C LEU A 210 32.95 -6.88 4.33
N MET A 211 33.15 -8.05 4.95
CA MET A 211 32.10 -9.06 5.04
C MET A 211 30.92 -8.64 5.91
N SER A 212 31.18 -7.93 7.00
CA SER A 212 30.12 -7.35 7.81
C SER A 212 29.38 -6.24 7.07
N ALA A 213 30.08 -5.42 6.28
CA ALA A 213 29.45 -4.35 5.49
C ALA A 213 28.50 -4.92 4.44
N LEU A 214 28.97 -5.90 3.66
CA LEU A 214 28.16 -6.58 2.64
C LEU A 214 26.96 -7.30 3.26
N GLY A 215 27.17 -8.07 4.33
CA GLY A 215 26.08 -8.79 5.00
C GLY A 215 25.04 -7.87 5.66
N GLN A 216 25.47 -6.79 6.32
CA GLN A 216 24.55 -5.80 6.88
C GLN A 216 23.78 -5.07 5.77
N LEU A 217 24.42 -4.75 4.65
CA LEU A 217 23.76 -4.13 3.51
C LEU A 217 22.73 -5.05 2.85
N THR A 218 23.05 -6.34 2.71
CA THR A 218 22.07 -7.35 2.29
C THR A 218 20.84 -7.31 3.21
N ASN A 219 21.03 -7.33 4.54
CA ASN A 219 19.93 -7.24 5.50
C ASN A 219 19.15 -5.92 5.41
N LEU A 220 19.83 -4.79 5.17
CA LEU A 220 19.21 -3.49 4.95
C LEU A 220 18.25 -3.56 3.75
N ILE A 221 18.73 -4.06 2.59
CA ILE A 221 17.92 -4.17 1.38
C ILE A 221 16.73 -5.13 1.60
N TYR A 222 16.96 -6.28 2.23
CA TYR A 222 15.89 -7.25 2.56
C TYR A 222 14.84 -6.70 3.52
N THR A 223 15.23 -5.82 4.44
CA THR A 223 14.29 -5.18 5.36
C THR A 223 13.48 -4.12 4.64
N LEU A 224 14.14 -3.24 3.87
CA LEU A 224 13.50 -2.07 3.27
C LEU A 224 12.68 -2.38 2.00
N GLN A 225 12.94 -3.49 1.33
CA GLN A 225 12.04 -3.98 0.25
C GLN A 225 10.62 -4.31 0.74
N GLY A 226 10.42 -4.47 2.07
CA GLY A 226 9.10 -4.65 2.68
C GLY A 226 8.35 -3.33 2.89
N GLU A 227 9.07 -2.21 2.83
CA GLU A 227 8.55 -0.85 3.10
C GLU A 227 8.36 -0.03 1.82
N THR A 228 8.63 -0.61 0.65
CA THR A 228 8.59 0.06 -0.66
C THR A 228 8.15 -0.93 -1.75
N ALA A 229 7.53 -0.43 -2.82
CA ALA A 229 7.00 -1.30 -3.88
C ALA A 229 8.05 -1.75 -4.91
N GLY A 230 8.99 -0.86 -5.22
CA GLY A 230 9.95 -0.96 -6.31
C GLY A 230 11.39 -1.18 -5.85
N ALA A 231 12.31 -0.73 -6.70
CA ALA A 231 13.74 -1.02 -6.56
C ALA A 231 14.38 -0.36 -5.33
N GLN A 232 15.36 -1.06 -4.75
CA GLN A 232 16.25 -0.56 -3.71
C GLN A 232 17.64 -0.34 -4.29
N ALA A 233 18.11 0.90 -4.33
CA ALA A 233 19.38 1.23 -4.94
C ALA A 233 20.41 1.70 -3.92
N VAL A 234 21.69 1.37 -4.16
CA VAL A 234 22.83 2.05 -3.53
C VAL A 234 23.81 2.52 -4.59
N SER A 235 24.39 3.70 -4.36
CA SER A 235 25.38 4.33 -5.24
C SER A 235 26.79 4.25 -4.65
N ASN A 236 27.79 4.50 -5.49
CA ASN A 236 29.21 4.52 -5.11
C ASN A 236 29.67 3.22 -4.41
N PHE A 237 29.12 2.09 -4.84
CA PHE A 237 29.22 0.82 -4.14
C PHE A 237 30.68 0.32 -4.06
N ASP A 238 31.42 0.43 -5.16
CA ASP A 238 32.85 0.13 -5.22
C ASP A 238 33.69 1.16 -4.46
N THR A 239 33.50 2.45 -4.70
CA THR A 239 34.26 3.51 -4.04
C THR A 239 34.15 3.45 -2.51
N LEU A 240 32.94 3.24 -1.99
CA LEU A 240 32.69 3.25 -0.55
C LEU A 240 33.14 1.96 0.16
N LEU A 241 33.10 0.80 -0.53
CA LEU A 241 33.42 -0.49 0.08
C LEU A 241 34.84 -0.99 -0.21
N ALA A 242 35.47 -0.57 -1.30
CA ALA A 242 36.83 -1.00 -1.65
C ALA A 242 37.89 -0.71 -0.55
N PRO A 243 37.84 0.40 0.21
CA PRO A 243 38.83 0.65 1.25
C PRO A 243 38.89 -0.44 2.33
N PHE A 244 37.80 -1.16 2.59
CA PHE A 244 37.82 -2.30 3.52
C PHE A 244 38.81 -3.38 3.10
N ILE A 245 39.07 -3.55 1.79
CA ILE A 245 40.07 -4.50 1.26
C ILE A 245 41.46 -4.19 1.86
N TYR A 246 41.83 -2.91 1.91
CA TYR A 246 43.12 -2.47 2.45
C TYR A 246 43.17 -2.63 3.97
N TYR A 247 42.12 -2.18 4.69
CA TYR A 247 42.09 -2.22 6.15
C TYR A 247 42.02 -3.65 6.70
N ASP A 248 41.30 -4.55 6.02
CA ASP A 248 41.21 -5.97 6.36
C ASP A 248 42.41 -6.78 5.84
N LYS A 249 43.27 -6.18 4.98
CA LYS A 249 44.42 -6.83 4.33
C LYS A 249 44.02 -8.06 3.51
N LEU A 250 42.92 -7.96 2.77
CA LEU A 250 42.35 -9.08 2.03
C LEU A 250 43.16 -9.40 0.77
N SER A 251 43.33 -10.70 0.52
CA SER A 251 43.79 -11.22 -0.75
C SER A 251 42.68 -11.15 -1.82
N TYR A 252 43.06 -11.19 -3.10
CA TYR A 252 42.10 -11.21 -4.21
C TYR A 252 41.06 -12.34 -4.07
N LYS A 253 41.49 -13.52 -3.61
CA LYS A 253 40.61 -14.68 -3.40
C LYS A 253 39.54 -14.40 -2.33
N GLU A 254 39.93 -13.75 -1.24
CA GLU A 254 39.00 -13.37 -0.16
C GLU A 254 38.03 -12.28 -0.61
N VAL A 255 38.49 -11.30 -1.39
CA VAL A 255 37.61 -10.27 -1.98
C VAL A 255 36.58 -10.91 -2.92
N LYS A 256 37.02 -11.79 -3.82
CA LYS A 256 36.12 -12.51 -4.73
C LYS A 256 35.11 -13.36 -3.97
N GLN A 257 35.54 -14.08 -2.94
CA GLN A 257 34.63 -14.88 -2.10
C GLN A 257 33.60 -13.99 -1.38
N ALA A 258 34.02 -12.84 -0.85
CA ALA A 258 33.14 -11.90 -0.16
C ALA A 258 32.05 -11.36 -1.09
N LEU A 259 32.42 -11.00 -2.32
CA LEU A 259 31.48 -10.53 -3.33
C LEU A 259 30.57 -11.63 -3.85
N GLN A 260 31.08 -12.86 -4.00
CA GLN A 260 30.26 -14.03 -4.34
C GLN A 260 29.16 -14.26 -3.29
N VAL A 261 29.54 -14.25 -2.00
CA VAL A 261 28.58 -14.39 -0.89
C VAL A 261 27.52 -13.30 -0.96
N PHE A 262 27.89 -12.05 -1.22
CA PHE A 262 26.94 -10.95 -1.37
C PHE A 262 25.98 -11.19 -2.55
N VAL A 263 26.49 -11.45 -3.75
CA VAL A 263 25.67 -11.66 -4.95
C VAL A 263 24.71 -12.83 -4.76
N PHE A 264 25.15 -13.95 -4.20
CA PHE A 264 24.31 -15.12 -4.03
C PHE A 264 23.22 -14.87 -2.98
N ASN A 265 23.56 -14.20 -1.87
CA ASN A 265 22.56 -13.83 -0.87
C ASN A 265 21.53 -12.82 -1.41
N MET A 266 21.92 -11.91 -2.32
CA MET A 266 20.98 -10.99 -2.97
C MET A 266 20.01 -11.69 -3.93
N ASN A 267 20.32 -12.92 -4.36
CA ASN A 267 19.48 -13.71 -5.25
C ASN A 267 18.64 -14.78 -4.53
N VAL A 268 18.54 -14.73 -3.19
CA VAL A 268 17.65 -15.64 -2.44
C VAL A 268 16.21 -15.10 -2.44
N PRO A 269 15.20 -15.87 -2.87
CA PRO A 269 13.83 -15.37 -3.01
C PRO A 269 13.06 -15.35 -1.69
N THR A 270 13.37 -14.39 -0.80
CA THR A 270 12.71 -14.25 0.52
C THR A 270 11.67 -13.14 0.60
N ARG A 271 11.53 -12.30 -0.44
CA ARG A 271 10.47 -11.28 -0.51
C ARG A 271 9.10 -11.94 -0.56
N VAL A 272 8.07 -11.23 -0.07
CA VAL A 272 6.67 -11.64 -0.22
C VAL A 272 6.37 -12.02 -1.69
N GLY A 273 5.78 -13.19 -1.88
CA GLY A 273 5.57 -13.79 -3.20
C GLY A 273 6.72 -14.64 -3.74
N PHE A 274 7.71 -15.00 -2.91
CA PHE A 274 8.92 -15.76 -3.29
C PHE A 274 9.73 -15.06 -4.39
N GLN A 275 9.96 -13.76 -4.21
CA GLN A 275 10.77 -12.95 -5.13
C GLN A 275 12.11 -12.62 -4.49
N THR A 276 13.12 -12.37 -5.31
CA THR A 276 14.36 -11.74 -4.87
C THR A 276 14.14 -10.23 -4.68
N PRO A 277 14.96 -9.56 -3.83
CA PRO A 277 14.93 -8.11 -3.75
C PRO A 277 15.28 -7.49 -5.09
N PHE A 278 14.39 -6.64 -5.60
CA PHE A 278 14.72 -5.85 -6.78
C PHE A 278 15.69 -4.74 -6.37
N SER A 279 16.97 -4.92 -6.74
CA SER A 279 18.06 -4.11 -6.23
C SER A 279 18.99 -3.62 -7.33
N ASN A 280 19.60 -2.46 -7.10
CA ASN A 280 20.57 -1.86 -8.00
C ASN A 280 21.81 -1.42 -7.21
N ILE A 281 22.98 -1.78 -7.72
CA ILE A 281 24.26 -1.23 -7.26
C ILE A 281 24.86 -0.40 -8.38
N THR A 282 25.37 0.79 -8.06
CA THR A 282 26.09 1.63 -9.02
C THR A 282 27.58 1.58 -8.72
N LEU A 283 28.39 1.31 -9.76
CA LEU A 283 29.85 1.27 -9.69
C LEU A 283 30.41 2.52 -10.36
N ASP A 284 31.38 3.17 -9.73
CA ASP A 284 32.03 4.36 -10.26
C ASP A 284 33.14 4.02 -11.26
N PHE A 285 33.81 2.86 -11.09
CA PHE A 285 35.03 2.42 -11.77
C PHE A 285 36.26 3.30 -11.49
N VAL A 286 36.10 4.61 -11.51
CA VAL A 286 37.09 5.63 -11.16
C VAL A 286 36.51 6.49 -10.05
N ILE A 287 37.25 6.66 -8.96
CA ILE A 287 36.78 7.41 -7.80
C ILE A 287 36.37 8.84 -8.23
N PRO A 288 35.13 9.27 -7.96
CA PRO A 288 34.65 10.59 -8.35
C PRO A 288 35.52 11.70 -7.77
N LYS A 289 35.78 12.75 -8.56
CA LYS A 289 36.63 13.88 -8.16
C LYS A 289 36.20 14.54 -6.85
N ILE A 290 34.89 14.56 -6.59
CA ILE A 290 34.29 15.13 -5.38
C ILE A 290 34.69 14.35 -4.12
N MET A 291 34.87 13.02 -4.22
CA MET A 291 35.19 12.15 -3.09
C MET A 291 36.68 12.00 -2.82
N LEU A 292 37.56 12.46 -3.72
CA LEU A 292 39.01 12.23 -3.63
C LEU A 292 39.62 12.68 -2.30
N LYS A 293 39.09 13.75 -1.70
CA LYS A 293 39.59 14.33 -0.45
C LYS A 293 38.76 13.93 0.78
N GLU A 294 37.67 13.20 0.58
CA GLU A 294 36.82 12.77 1.68
C GLU A 294 37.50 11.64 2.46
N PRO A 295 37.43 11.66 3.80
CA PRO A 295 37.99 10.59 4.61
C PRO A 295 37.19 9.29 4.40
N VAL A 296 37.90 8.18 4.34
CA VAL A 296 37.26 6.86 4.32
C VAL A 296 36.55 6.61 5.64
N ILE A 297 35.35 6.04 5.59
CA ILE A 297 34.61 5.61 6.78
C ILE A 297 34.82 4.11 7.02
N ILE A 298 35.33 3.74 8.20
CA ILE A 298 35.43 2.34 8.66
C ILE A 298 34.90 2.26 10.08
N GLY A 299 33.95 1.35 10.34
CA GLY A 299 33.41 1.16 11.69
C GLY A 299 32.67 2.38 12.25
N GLY A 300 32.11 3.22 11.38
CA GLY A 300 31.41 4.45 11.75
C GLY A 300 32.30 5.69 11.85
N GLU A 301 33.62 5.52 11.73
CA GLU A 301 34.60 6.57 12.03
C GLU A 301 35.41 6.98 10.80
N PRO A 302 35.65 8.29 10.59
CA PRO A 302 36.51 8.78 9.54
C PRO A 302 37.97 8.38 9.80
N GLN A 303 38.64 7.90 8.77
CA GLN A 303 40.03 7.48 8.80
C GLN A 303 40.96 8.57 8.29
N LYS A 304 42.26 8.42 8.55
CA LYS A 304 43.29 9.37 8.07
C LYS A 304 43.45 9.37 6.55
N LYS A 305 43.14 8.26 5.89
CA LYS A 305 43.24 8.11 4.43
C LYS A 305 41.95 8.56 3.77
N THR A 306 42.09 9.08 2.56
CA THR A 306 40.99 9.59 1.74
C THR A 306 40.61 8.62 0.65
N TYR A 307 39.37 8.67 0.14
CA TYR A 307 38.93 7.74 -0.91
C TYR A 307 39.84 7.77 -2.14
N GLY A 308 40.39 8.94 -2.51
CA GLY A 308 41.29 9.09 -3.66
C GLY A 308 42.56 8.23 -3.62
N GLU A 309 42.94 7.70 -2.45
CA GLU A 309 44.10 6.83 -2.28
C GLU A 309 43.82 5.35 -2.63
N PHE A 310 42.55 4.96 -2.86
CA PHE A 310 42.12 3.55 -2.95
C PHE A 310 41.72 3.09 -4.36
N GLN A 311 42.17 3.77 -5.41
CA GLN A 311 41.85 3.37 -6.80
C GLN A 311 42.32 1.94 -7.11
N LYS A 312 43.42 1.50 -6.49
CA LYS A 312 43.92 0.13 -6.65
C LYS A 312 42.93 -0.89 -6.10
N GLU A 313 42.39 -0.65 -4.91
CA GLU A 313 41.39 -1.50 -4.27
C GLU A 313 40.06 -1.47 -5.03
N VAL A 314 39.64 -0.32 -5.56
CA VAL A 314 38.46 -0.20 -6.43
C VAL A 314 38.61 -1.07 -7.69
N ASN A 315 39.78 -1.05 -8.32
CA ASN A 315 40.05 -1.91 -9.48
C ASN A 315 40.00 -3.40 -9.13
N ILE A 316 40.54 -3.79 -7.96
CA ILE A 316 40.46 -5.16 -7.44
C ILE A 316 39.01 -5.57 -7.21
N PHE A 317 38.23 -4.71 -6.55
CA PHE A 317 36.82 -4.92 -6.25
C PHE A 317 36.00 -5.14 -7.52
N ASN A 318 36.11 -4.22 -8.48
CA ASN A 318 35.35 -4.28 -9.74
C ASN A 318 35.71 -5.48 -10.59
N LYS A 319 37.00 -5.84 -10.66
CA LYS A 319 37.43 -7.05 -11.35
C LYS A 319 36.84 -8.31 -10.70
N ALA A 320 36.92 -8.42 -9.38
CA ALA A 320 36.39 -9.57 -8.65
C ALA A 320 34.87 -9.68 -8.78
N LEU A 321 34.13 -8.56 -8.68
CA LEU A 321 32.68 -8.53 -8.88
C LEU A 321 32.30 -8.94 -10.31
N GLY A 322 33.00 -8.40 -11.31
CA GLY A 322 32.79 -8.74 -12.72
C GLY A 322 33.01 -10.23 -13.00
N GLU A 323 34.07 -10.84 -12.43
CA GLU A 323 34.30 -12.28 -12.55
C GLU A 323 33.18 -13.10 -11.91
N VAL A 324 32.70 -12.73 -10.71
CA VAL A 324 31.57 -13.42 -10.04
C VAL A 324 30.31 -13.39 -10.91
N LEU A 325 29.99 -12.23 -11.49
CA LEU A 325 28.79 -12.06 -12.32
C LEU A 325 28.90 -12.82 -13.66
N LEU A 326 30.11 -12.94 -14.22
CA LEU A 326 30.36 -13.71 -15.45
C LEU A 326 30.35 -15.22 -15.22
N GLU A 327 30.87 -15.68 -14.08
CA GLU A 327 30.90 -17.10 -13.71
C GLU A 327 29.48 -17.62 -13.40
N GLY A 328 28.64 -16.81 -12.76
CA GLY A 328 27.31 -17.22 -12.31
C GLY A 328 27.35 -18.17 -11.10
N ASP A 329 26.20 -18.73 -10.74
CA ASP A 329 26.07 -19.72 -9.65
C ASP A 329 25.60 -21.08 -10.21
N ALA A 330 24.34 -21.14 -10.63
CA ALA A 330 23.69 -22.31 -11.20
C ALA A 330 22.74 -21.89 -12.34
N GLN A 331 22.45 -22.81 -13.27
CA GLN A 331 21.55 -22.61 -14.41
C GLN A 331 20.07 -22.67 -14.05
#